data_AF-A0A3M0YZW4-F1
#
_entry.id   AF-A0A3M0YZW4-F1
#
_cell.length_a   1.000
_cell.length_b   1.000
_cell.length_c   1.000
_cell.angle_alpha   90.00
_cell.angle_beta   90.00
_cell.angle_gamma   90.00
#
_symmetry.space_group_name_H-M   'P 1'
#
loop_
_entity.id
_entity.type
_entity.pdbx_description
1 polymer ?
#
loop_
_entity_poly.entity_id
_entity_poly.type
_entity_poly.pdbx_seq_one_letter_code
_entity_poly.pdbx_strand_id
1 'polypeptide(L)' 'AVAKASETIKGIRSAYVQSQSVTVKDGKVDKYRVNVKITFEVKD' A
#
# COMPACT_ATOMS: atom_id res chain seq x y z
N ALA A 1 0.43 -3.93 -1.46
CA ALA A 1 1.23 -2.99 -0.64
C ALA A 1 1.46 -3.57 0.76
N VAL A 2 0.45 -3.66 1.62
CA VAL A 2 0.60 -4.17 3.01
C VAL A 2 1.14 -5.60 3.06
N ALA A 3 0.63 -6.52 2.24
CA ALA A 3 1.11 -7.91 2.17
C ALA A 3 2.60 -8.03 1.83
N LYS A 4 3.11 -7.15 0.96
CA LYS A 4 4.53 -7.12 0.61
C LYS A 4 5.38 -6.53 1.73
N ALA A 5 4.87 -5.51 2.41
CA ALA A 5 5.53 -4.92 3.57
C ALA A 5 5.62 -5.91 4.75
N SER A 6 4.60 -6.77 4.95
CA SER A 6 4.62 -7.77 6.02
C SER A 6 5.63 -8.90 5.83
N GLU A 7 6.22 -9.06 4.64
CA GLU A 7 7.30 -10.03 4.42
C GLU A 7 8.59 -9.64 5.16
N THR A 8 8.83 -8.35 5.36
CA THR A 8 10.07 -7.83 5.96
C THR A 8 9.84 -7.04 7.25
N ILE A 9 8.66 -6.45 7.42
CA ILE A 9 8.29 -5.63 8.57
C ILE A 9 7.27 -6.39 9.42
N LYS A 10 7.67 -6.75 10.64
CA LYS A 10 6.79 -7.35 11.64
C LYS A 10 6.06 -6.25 12.43
N GLY A 11 4.87 -6.56 12.94
CA GLY A 11 4.13 -5.63 13.82
C GLY A 11 3.41 -4.49 13.10
N ILE A 12 3.02 -4.66 11.82
CA ILE A 12 2.14 -3.69 11.13
C ILE A 12 0.79 -3.62 11.87
N ARG A 13 0.42 -2.42 12.32
CA ARG A 13 -0.83 -2.17 13.08
C ARG A 13 -1.92 -1.54 12.23
N SER A 14 -1.52 -0.64 11.34
CA SER A 14 -2.47 0.10 10.50
C SER A 14 -1.80 0.59 9.21
N ALA A 15 -2.62 0.86 8.20
CA ALA A 15 -2.21 1.49 6.96
C ALA A 15 -3.20 2.59 6.60
N TYR A 16 -2.70 3.76 6.22
CA TYR A 16 -3.49 4.91 5.82
C TYR A 16 -3.33 5.16 4.33
N VAL A 17 -4.44 5.24 3.60
CA VAL A 17 -4.46 5.56 2.17
C VAL A 17 -4.31 7.07 1.99
N GLN A 18 -3.18 7.49 1.44
CA GLN A 18 -2.91 8.90 1.19
C GLN A 18 -3.48 9.35 -0.15
N SER A 19 -3.30 8.54 -1.20
CA SER A 19 -3.88 8.82 -2.50
C SER A 19 -4.03 7.54 -3.30
N GLN A 20 -5.05 7.53 -4.15
CA GLN A 20 -5.30 6.47 -5.11
C GLN A 20 -5.37 7.09 -6.50
N SER A 21 -4.69 6.47 -7.44
CA SER A 21 -4.74 6.82 -8.86
C SER A 21 -4.93 5.57 -9.70
N VAL A 22 -5.39 5.76 -10.92
CA VAL A 22 -5.71 4.69 -11.85
C VAL A 22 -5.02 4.99 -13.17
N THR A 23 -4.35 4.00 -13.75
CA THR A 23 -3.87 4.10 -15.12
C THR A 23 -4.95 3.60 -16.06
N VAL A 24 -5.20 4.33 -17.14
CA VAL A 24 -6.15 3.94 -18.18
C VAL A 24 -5.35 3.63 -19.44
N LYS A 25 -5.64 2.49 -20.06
CA LYS A 25 -5.05 2.06 -21.33
C LYS A 25 -6.18 1.57 -22.23
N ASP A 26 -6.19 2.05 -23.48
CA ASP A 26 -7.20 1.68 -24.48
C ASP A 26 -8.64 1.92 -23.99
N GLY A 27 -8.85 3.02 -23.26
CA GLY A 27 -10.15 3.39 -22.69
C GLY A 27 -10.61 2.51 -21.52
N LYS A 28 -9.80 1.55 -21.08
CA LYS A 28 -10.08 0.65 -19.95
C LYS A 28 -9.13 0.93 -18.80
N VAL A 29 -9.60 0.67 -17.59
CA VAL A 29 -8.73 0.68 -16.42
C VAL A 29 -7.67 -0.41 -16.58
N ASP A 30 -6.41 -0.01 -16.56
CA ASP A 30 -5.26 -0.91 -16.60
C ASP A 30 -4.84 -1.31 -15.18
N LYS A 31 -4.55 -0.33 -14.31
CA LYS A 31 -4.07 -0.61 -12.94
C LYS A 31 -4.54 0.41 -11.93
N TYR A 32 -4.77 -0.07 -10.72
CA TYR A 32 -4.97 0.76 -9.53
C TYR A 32 -3.64 0.91 -8.80
N ARG A 33 -3.22 2.15 -8.59
CA ARG A 33 -2.05 2.51 -7.78
C ARG A 33 -2.53 3.19 -6.51
N VAL A 34 -2.17 2.64 -5.37
CA VAL A 34 -2.54 3.18 -4.07
C VAL A 34 -1.26 3.51 -3.30
N ASN A 35 -1.09 4.79 -2.97
CA ASN A 35 -0.05 5.23 -2.06
C ASN A 35 -0.58 5.15 -0.64
N VAL A 36 0.10 4.35 0.19
CA VAL A 36 -0.24 4.14 1.59
C VAL A 36 0.93 4.49 2.50
N LYS A 37 0.61 5.07 3.65
CA LYS A 37 1.52 5.17 4.81
C LYS A 37 1.25 3.97 5.72
N ILE A 38 2.29 3.23 6.09
CA ILE A 38 2.17 2.04 6.93
C ILE A 38 2.77 2.36 8.29
N THR A 39 2.03 2.08 9.36
CA THR A 39 2.48 2.24 10.75
C THR A 39 2.74 0.87 11.35
N PHE A 40 3.93 0.71 11.92
CA PHE A 40 4.37 -0.53 12.56
C PHE A 40 5.09 -0.23 13.87
N GLU A 41 5.03 -1.20 14.77
CA GLU A 41 5.68 -1.15 16.07
C GLU A 41 7.09 -1.74 15.96
N VAL A 42 8.10 -1.01 16.43
CA VAL A 42 9.47 -1.53 16.56
C VAL A 42 9.61 -2.07 17.97
N LYS A 43 10.04 -3.33 18.09
CA LYS A 43 10.41 -3.92 19.37
C LYS A 43 11.94 -4.01 19.41
N ASP A 44 12.50 -3.60 20.53
CA ASP A 44 13.94 -3.68 20.84
C ASP A 44 14.41 -5.14 21.00
#